data_AF-A0A2M6YBP0-F1
#
_entry.id   AF-A0A2M6YBP0-F1
#
_cell.length_a   1.000
_cell.length_b   1.000
_cell.length_c   1.000
_cell.angle_alpha   90.00
_cell.angle_beta   90.00
_cell.angle_gamma   90.00
#
_symmetry.space_group_name_H-M   'P 1'
#
loop_
_entity.id
_entity.type
_entity.pdbx_description
1 polymer ?
#
loop_
_entity_poly.entity_id
_entity_poly.type
_entity_poly.pdbx_seq_one_letter_code
_entity_poly.pdbx_strand_id
1 'polypeptide(L)'
;MTTYDRIGSNRRKTVFYIGVFLIFIIGLGYLFSYIYNSPGILIIAVIIAVLQALASYFWGDSIALYLTHANKVEKADNPELYRIVENLAITAGIPAPKIYLINDSSPNAFATGRDPQHSSVAVTSGLLEIMD
;
A
#
# COMPACT_ATOMS: atom_id res chain seq x y z
N MET A 1 -0.44 9.55 -21.64
CA MET A 1 -0.08 8.49 -20.68
C MET A 1 -1.37 7.93 -20.12
N THR A 2 -1.70 6.69 -20.47
CA THR A 2 -2.93 6.00 -20.06
C THR A 2 -2.83 5.51 -18.61
N THR A 3 -3.97 5.16 -17.99
CA THR A 3 -3.98 4.52 -16.65
C THR A 3 -3.12 3.26 -16.62
N TYR A 4 -3.14 2.47 -17.69
CA TYR A 4 -2.32 1.27 -17.85
C TYR A 4 -0.81 1.56 -17.84
N ASP A 5 -0.37 2.65 -18.50
CA ASP A 5 1.04 3.07 -18.48
C ASP A 5 1.51 3.38 -17.06
N ARG A 6 0.64 4.01 -16.25
CA ARG A 6 0.93 4.33 -14.84
C ARG A 6 1.00 3.08 -13.98
N ILE A 7 0.08 2.13 -14.16
CA ILE A 7 0.12 0.84 -13.45
C ILE A 7 1.44 0.11 -13.75
N GLY A 8 1.83 0.03 -15.03
CA GLY A 8 3.10 -0.58 -15.44
C GLY A 8 4.32 0.15 -14.85
N SER A 9 4.32 1.48 -14.85
CA SER A 9 5.37 2.28 -14.24
C SER A 9 5.48 2.05 -12.73
N ASN A 10 4.35 2.00 -12.02
CA ASN A 10 4.32 1.79 -10.58
C ASN A 10 4.82 0.38 -10.23
N ARG A 11 4.41 -0.65 -10.97
CA ARG A 11 4.91 -2.01 -10.76
C ARG A 11 6.43 -2.10 -10.89
N ARG A 12 7.02 -1.43 -11.89
CA ARG A 12 8.48 -1.36 -12.05
C ARG A 12 9.14 -0.63 -10.88
N LYS A 13 8.56 0.48 -10.41
CA LYS A 13 9.05 1.20 -9.23
C LYS A 13 8.99 0.34 -7.96
N THR A 14 7.90 -0.40 -7.74
CA THR A 14 7.77 -1.32 -6.61
C THR A 14 8.87 -2.38 -6.63
N VAL A 15 9.10 -3.04 -7.77
CA VAL A 15 10.19 -4.02 -7.91
C VAL A 15 11.55 -3.38 -7.67
N PHE A 16 11.77 -2.17 -8.21
CA PHE A 16 13.00 -1.41 -7.99
C PHE A 16 13.22 -1.09 -6.50
N TYR A 17 12.22 -0.57 -5.79
CA TYR A 17 12.32 -0.24 -4.36
C TYR A 17 12.56 -1.47 -3.50
N ILE A 18 11.87 -2.59 -3.79
CA ILE A 18 12.12 -3.87 -3.11
C ILE A 18 13.56 -4.34 -3.36
N GLY A 19 14.04 -4.26 -4.60
CA GLY A 19 15.42 -4.63 -4.94
C GLY A 19 16.45 -3.80 -4.20
N VAL A 20 16.29 -2.47 -4.18
CA VAL A 20 17.16 -1.55 -3.44
C VAL A 20 17.13 -1.86 -1.93
N PHE A 21 15.95 -2.07 -1.35
CA PHE A 21 15.81 -2.44 0.06
C PHE A 21 16.54 -3.75 0.39
N LEU A 22 16.37 -4.79 -0.42
CA LEU A 22 17.05 -6.06 -0.23
C LEU A 22 18.57 -5.92 -0.32
N ILE A 23 19.08 -5.22 -1.35
CA ILE A 23 20.51 -4.96 -1.51
C ILE A 23 21.05 -4.22 -0.28
N PHE A 24 20.33 -3.21 0.21
CA PHE A 24 20.73 -2.44 1.37
C PHE A 24 20.81 -3.30 2.64
N ILE A 25 19.77 -4.07 2.97
CA ILE A 25 19.75 -4.91 4.17
C ILE A 25 20.78 -6.04 4.09
N ILE A 26 20.93 -6.68 2.93
CA ILE A 26 21.93 -7.73 2.72
C ILE A 26 23.35 -7.14 2.80
N GLY A 27 23.56 -5.94 2.26
CA GLY A 27 24.83 -5.22 2.38
C GLY A 27 25.21 -4.89 3.82
N LEU A 28 24.25 -4.43 4.63
CA LEU A 28 24.44 -4.25 6.07
C LEU A 28 24.71 -5.59 6.78
N GLY A 29 23.93 -6.62 6.48
CA GLY A 29 24.12 -7.96 7.02
C GLY A 29 25.50 -8.53 6.72
N TYR A 30 26.01 -8.31 5.51
CA TYR A 30 27.37 -8.70 5.10
C TYR A 30 28.43 -7.92 5.87
N LEU A 31 28.30 -6.60 5.99
CA LEU A 31 29.22 -5.76 6.74
C LEU A 31 29.34 -6.20 8.20
N PHE A 32 28.21 -6.43 8.88
CA PHE A 32 28.21 -6.91 10.25
C PHE A 32 28.72 -8.35 10.37
N SER A 33 28.38 -9.23 9.42
CA SER A 33 28.90 -10.60 9.38
C SER A 33 30.44 -10.60 9.29
N TYR A 34 31.02 -9.69 8.50
CA TYR A 34 32.46 -9.51 8.38
C TYR A 34 33.11 -8.98 9.67
N ILE A 35 32.54 -7.92 10.27
CA ILE A 35 33.09 -7.29 11.49
C ILE A 35 33.08 -8.26 12.68
N TYR A 36 32.00 -9.02 12.86
CA TYR A 36 31.85 -9.96 13.96
C TYR A 36 32.34 -11.38 13.65
N ASN A 37 32.89 -11.60 12.44
CA ASN A 37 33.34 -12.90 11.93
C ASN A 37 32.32 -14.04 12.15
N SER A 38 31.04 -13.72 11.96
CA SER A 38 29.92 -14.64 12.19
C SER A 38 29.03 -14.73 10.95
N PRO A 39 29.11 -15.83 10.18
CA PRO A 39 28.26 -16.05 9.00
C PRO A 39 26.77 -16.07 9.33
N GLY A 40 26.39 -16.41 10.57
CA GLY A 40 25.00 -16.47 11.01
C GLY A 40 24.26 -15.14 10.90
N ILE A 41 24.97 -14.01 11.05
CA ILE A 41 24.38 -12.66 10.94
C ILE A 41 23.84 -12.43 9.54
N LEU A 42 24.61 -12.80 8.50
CA LEU A 42 24.19 -12.63 7.12
C LEU A 42 22.96 -13.49 6.80
N ILE A 43 22.94 -14.74 7.27
CA ILE A 43 21.81 -15.66 7.06
C ILE A 43 20.54 -15.07 7.70
N ILE A 44 20.62 -14.62 8.96
CA ILE A 44 19.49 -14.01 9.66
C ILE A 44 19.02 -12.74 8.96
N ALA A 45 19.95 -11.87 8.55
CA ALA A 45 19.63 -10.63 7.85
C ALA A 45 18.90 -10.89 6.52
N VAL A 46 19.35 -11.87 5.73
CA VAL A 46 18.70 -12.28 4.48
C VAL A 46 17.28 -12.81 4.75
N ILE A 47 17.11 -13.68 5.74
CA ILE A 47 15.81 -14.24 6.10
C ILE A 47 14.84 -13.11 6.48
N ILE A 48 15.27 -12.21 7.38
CA ILE A 48 14.46 -11.07 7.81
C ILE A 48 14.11 -10.16 6.64
N ALA A 49 15.08 -9.82 5.79
CA ALA A 49 14.87 -8.94 4.63
C ALA A 49 13.83 -9.51 3.65
N VAL A 50 13.94 -10.81 3.34
CA VAL A 50 13.02 -11.50 2.44
C VAL A 50 11.62 -11.56 3.04
N LEU A 51 11.51 -11.96 4.31
CA LEU A 51 10.22 -12.02 5.00
C LEU A 51 9.56 -10.64 5.08
N GLN A 52 10.32 -9.59 5.38
CA GLN A 52 9.81 -8.23 5.44
C GLN A 52 9.39 -7.70 4.06
N ALA A 53 10.17 -7.96 3.01
CA ALA A 53 9.82 -7.59 1.64
C ALA A 53 8.52 -8.27 1.17
N LEU A 54 8.37 -9.57 1.46
CA LEU A 54 7.14 -10.31 1.19
C LEU A 54 5.98 -9.73 1.99
N ALA A 55 6.16 -9.55 3.31
CA ALA A 55 5.11 -9.03 4.16
C ALA A 55 4.65 -7.64 3.72
N SER A 56 5.58 -6.75 3.38
CA SER A 56 5.29 -5.42 2.86
C SER A 56 4.53 -5.47 1.54
N TYR A 57 4.90 -6.37 0.62
CA TYR A 57 4.22 -6.49 -0.68
C TYR A 57 2.81 -7.08 -0.58
N PHE A 58 2.59 -8.05 0.31
CA PHE A 58 1.33 -8.78 0.43
C PHE A 58 0.35 -8.18 1.43
N TRP A 59 0.84 -7.56 2.50
CA TRP A 59 0.03 -7.03 3.60
C TRP A 59 0.21 -5.53 3.85
N GLY A 60 1.05 -4.83 3.07
CA GLY A 60 1.32 -3.40 3.30
C GLY A 60 0.06 -2.53 3.25
N ASP A 61 -0.88 -2.84 2.36
CA ASP A 61 -2.18 -2.18 2.27
C ASP A 61 -3.05 -2.42 3.51
N SER A 62 -3.11 -3.67 3.95
CA SER A 62 -3.87 -4.09 5.13
C SER A 62 -3.31 -3.46 6.41
N ILE A 63 -1.97 -3.37 6.52
CA ILE A 63 -1.29 -2.69 7.63
C ILE A 63 -1.64 -1.20 7.62
N ALA A 64 -1.59 -0.54 6.47
CA ALA A 64 -1.92 0.88 6.37
C ALA A 64 -3.36 1.17 6.83
N LEU A 65 -4.33 0.38 6.34
CA LEU A 65 -5.74 0.51 6.73
C LEU A 65 -5.97 0.25 8.22
N TYR A 66 -5.29 -0.75 8.77
CA TYR A 66 -5.36 -1.09 10.18
C TYR A 66 -4.81 0.04 11.07
N LEU A 67 -3.64 0.60 10.73
CA LEU A 67 -3.02 1.70 11.47
C LEU A 67 -3.91 2.95 11.50
N THR A 68 -4.66 3.19 10.44
CA THR A 68 -5.60 4.31 10.36
C THR A 68 -6.97 4.03 10.96
N HIS A 69 -7.20 2.84 11.53
CA HIS A 69 -8.51 2.42 12.06
C HIS A 69 -9.65 2.59 11.02
N ALA A 70 -9.33 2.29 9.76
CA ALA A 70 -10.25 2.53 8.65
C ALA A 70 -11.39 1.49 8.68
N ASN A 71 -12.63 1.95 8.68
CA ASN A 71 -13.82 1.11 8.67
C ASN A 71 -14.32 0.92 7.24
N LYS A 72 -14.62 -0.33 6.86
CA LYS A 72 -15.10 -0.61 5.51
C LYS A 72 -16.49 0.00 5.33
N VAL A 73 -16.68 0.68 4.21
CA VAL A 73 -17.96 1.29 3.81
C VAL A 73 -18.64 0.39 2.80
N GLU A 74 -19.90 0.04 3.05
CA GLU A 74 -20.76 -0.59 2.07
C GLU A 74 -21.61 0.44 1.34
N LYS A 75 -22.16 0.06 0.19
CA LYS A 75 -22.97 0.96 -0.65
C LYS A 75 -24.18 1.54 0.08
N ALA A 76 -24.71 0.81 1.07
CA ALA A 76 -25.83 1.25 1.89
C ALA A 76 -25.43 2.36 2.88
N ASP A 77 -24.19 2.37 3.36
CA ASP A 77 -23.72 3.30 4.40
C ASP A 77 -23.51 4.71 3.83
N ASN A 78 -22.94 4.79 2.62
CA ASN A 78 -22.75 6.05 1.91
C ASN A 78 -22.86 5.85 0.39
N PRO A 79 -24.08 5.92 -0.18
CA PRO A 79 -24.32 5.68 -1.60
C PRO A 79 -23.63 6.69 -2.52
N GLU A 80 -23.43 7.93 -2.06
CA GLU A 80 -22.82 9.00 -2.83
C GLU A 80 -21.32 8.78 -3.01
N LEU A 81 -20.60 8.57 -1.91
CA LEU A 81 -19.18 8.23 -1.94
C LEU A 81 -18.93 7.00 -2.81
N TYR A 82 -19.78 5.98 -2.66
CA TYR A 82 -19.67 4.76 -3.46
C TYR A 82 -19.81 5.03 -4.96
N ARG A 83 -20.79 5.85 -5.36
CA ARG A 83 -21.01 6.23 -6.77
C ARG A 83 -19.85 7.05 -7.33
N ILE A 84 -19.31 7.99 -6.55
CA ILE A 84 -18.17 8.81 -6.99
C ILE A 84 -16.98 7.90 -7.29
N VAL A 85 -16.60 7.05 -6.33
CA VAL A 85 -15.46 6.15 -6.49
C VAL A 85 -15.70 5.12 -7.62
N GLU A 86 -16.90 4.58 -7.73
CA GLU A 86 -17.30 3.65 -8.80
C GLU A 86 -17.20 4.30 -10.19
N ASN A 87 -17.74 5.51 -10.35
CA ASN A 87 -17.67 6.25 -11.62
C ASN A 87 -16.24 6.61 -12.01
N LEU A 88 -15.39 6.96 -11.04
CA LEU A 88 -13.96 7.21 -11.27
C LEU A 88 -13.24 5.92 -11.69
N ALA A 89 -13.53 4.79 -11.06
CA ALA A 89 -12.96 3.50 -11.41
C ALA A 89 -13.35 3.06 -12.83
N ILE A 90 -14.63 3.24 -13.20
CA ILE A 90 -15.15 2.98 -14.54
C ILE A 90 -14.43 3.86 -15.57
N THR A 91 -14.34 5.17 -15.30
CA THR A 91 -13.66 6.13 -16.18
C THR A 91 -12.17 5.79 -16.36
N ALA A 92 -11.53 5.30 -15.29
CA ALA A 92 -10.14 4.89 -15.32
C ALA A 92 -9.91 3.49 -15.94
N GLY A 93 -10.97 2.72 -16.20
CA GLY A 93 -10.90 1.37 -16.77
C GLY A 93 -10.34 0.33 -15.78
N ILE A 94 -10.57 0.51 -14.48
CA ILE A 94 -10.08 -0.38 -13.42
C ILE A 94 -11.24 -0.93 -12.57
N PRO A 95 -11.05 -2.07 -11.89
CA PRO A 95 -12.03 -2.56 -10.91
C PRO A 95 -12.30 -1.53 -9.82
N ALA A 96 -13.54 -1.49 -9.32
CA ALA A 96 -13.88 -0.62 -8.19
C ALA A 96 -13.06 -1.03 -6.94
N PRO A 97 -12.33 -0.10 -6.32
CA PRO A 97 -11.56 -0.39 -5.11
C PRO A 97 -12.49 -0.59 -3.91
N LYS A 98 -11.97 -1.24 -2.87
CA LYS A 98 -12.65 -1.26 -1.56
C LYS A 98 -12.64 0.14 -0.96
N ILE A 99 -13.76 0.58 -0.39
CA ILE A 99 -13.91 1.92 0.17
C ILE A 99 -13.90 1.83 1.69
N TYR A 100 -13.16 2.73 2.32
CA TYR A 100 -13.05 2.83 3.77
C TYR A 100 -13.26 4.27 4.25
N LEU A 101 -13.85 4.40 5.44
CA LEU A 101 -14.03 5.64 6.16
C LEU A 101 -13.16 5.64 7.42
N ILE A 102 -12.36 6.68 7.58
CA ILE A 102 -11.54 6.94 8.76
C ILE A 102 -12.25 8.02 9.58
N ASN A 103 -12.45 7.75 10.87
CA ASN A 103 -13.04 8.73 11.78
C ASN A 103 -11.96 9.72 12.24
N ASP A 104 -11.77 10.78 11.46
CA ASP A 104 -10.80 11.86 11.69
C ASP A 104 -11.37 13.15 11.09
N SER A 105 -11.41 14.22 11.87
CA SER A 105 -11.91 15.54 11.45
C SER A 105 -10.93 16.27 10.52
N SER A 106 -9.69 15.82 10.43
CA SER A 106 -8.70 16.36 9.51
C SER A 106 -9.00 15.88 8.08
N PRO A 107 -9.21 16.77 7.10
CA PRO A 107 -9.56 16.36 5.75
C PRO A 107 -8.38 15.68 5.05
N ASN A 108 -8.53 14.41 4.69
CA ASN A 108 -7.53 13.63 3.99
C ASN A 108 -8.16 12.44 3.25
N ALA A 109 -7.44 11.92 2.26
CA ALA A 109 -7.75 10.67 1.59
C ALA A 109 -6.46 10.03 1.05
N PHE A 110 -6.42 8.70 1.03
CA PHE A 110 -5.33 7.97 0.39
C PHE A 110 -5.84 6.71 -0.32
N ALA A 111 -5.05 6.25 -1.29
CA ALA A 111 -5.28 5.00 -1.99
C ALA A 111 -4.09 4.06 -1.76
N THR A 112 -4.38 2.79 -1.52
CA THR A 112 -3.37 1.76 -1.26
C THR A 112 -3.76 0.44 -1.94
N GLY A 113 -2.78 -0.42 -2.19
CA GLY A 113 -2.97 -1.69 -2.88
C GLY A 113 -1.79 -2.07 -3.74
N ARG A 114 -1.56 -3.39 -3.88
CA ARG A 114 -0.47 -3.95 -4.67
C ARG A 114 -0.77 -3.99 -6.17
N ASP A 115 -2.05 -4.04 -6.54
CA ASP A 115 -2.54 -4.09 -7.92
C ASP A 115 -4.00 -3.60 -7.98
N PRO A 116 -4.56 -3.32 -9.18
CA PRO A 116 -5.93 -2.82 -9.31
C PRO A 116 -7.00 -3.75 -8.72
N GLN A 117 -6.81 -5.07 -8.74
CA GLN A 117 -7.75 -6.04 -8.17
C GLN A 117 -7.70 -6.07 -6.63
N HIS A 118 -6.58 -5.67 -6.04
CA HIS A 118 -6.35 -5.58 -4.60
C HIS A 118 -6.11 -4.12 -4.19
N SER A 119 -7.01 -3.22 -4.61
CA SER A 119 -6.93 -1.80 -4.32
C SER A 119 -7.99 -1.36 -3.30
N SER A 120 -7.64 -0.35 -2.52
CA SER A 120 -8.48 0.26 -1.49
C SER A 120 -8.32 1.78 -1.51
N VAL A 121 -9.40 2.51 -1.25
CA VAL A 121 -9.41 3.96 -1.03
C VAL A 121 -9.97 4.22 0.35
N ALA A 122 -9.27 5.02 1.13
CA ALA A 122 -9.71 5.45 2.46
C ALA A 122 -9.88 6.97 2.47
N VAL A 123 -11.00 7.42 3.02
CA VAL A 123 -11.38 8.84 3.11
C VAL A 123 -11.66 9.16 4.57
N THR A 124 -11.31 10.36 5.05
CA THR A 124 -11.64 10.80 6.41
C THR A 124 -13.02 11.43 6.48
N SER A 125 -13.69 11.34 7.63
CA SER A 125 -14.97 12.01 7.87
C SER A 125 -14.88 13.53 7.66
N GLY A 126 -13.78 14.15 8.09
CA GLY A 126 -13.53 15.57 7.87
C GLY A 126 -13.38 15.97 6.40
N LEU A 127 -12.95 15.06 5.51
CA LEU A 127 -12.97 15.36 4.07
C LEU A 127 -14.40 15.33 3.52
N LEU A 128 -15.22 14.38 3.95
CA LEU A 128 -16.62 14.27 3.51
C LEU A 128 -17.43 15.50 3.92
N GLU A 129 -17.27 15.98 5.15
CA GLU A 129 -17.97 17.17 5.65
C GLU A 129 -17.67 18.46 4.85
N ILE A 130 -16.53 18.52 4.15
CA ILE A 130 -16.15 19.67 3.32
C ILE A 130 -16.70 19.54 1.89
N MET A 131 -16.98 18.32 1.45
CA MET A 131 -17.46 18.03 0.10
C MET A 131 -18.98 18.17 -0.05
N ASP A 132 -19.70 18.22 1.07
CA ASP A 132 -21.14 18.52 1.16
C ASP A 132 -21.43 20.03 0.99
#